data_AF-A0A7K8N0U7-F1
#
_entry.id   AF-A0A7K8N0U7-F1
#
_cell.length_a   1.000
_cell.length_b   1.000
_cell.length_c   1.000
_cell.angle_alpha   90.00
_cell.angle_beta   90.00
_cell.angle_gamma   90.00
#
_symmetry.space_group_name_H-M   'P 1'
#
loop_
_entity.id
_entity.type
_entity.pdbx_description
1 polymer ?
#
loop_
_entity_poly.entity_id
_entity_poly.type
_entity_poly.pdbx_seq_one_letter_code
_entity_poly.pdbx_strand_id
1 'polypeptide(L)'
;IFVKAYKHKPDFFSTGEATLYLFNSGAQQLFEVKSFQEEYHSWFIGQTVQQDGRLLFVTPMDPLFLILYYLIKADKEKGKFQPLDQVVLDSEYPCCSSLLKCTDVKQTIHHVTEEKAIGSQKFHKYSQEKTLKWLKKKVNQTVKALKSSNVTVGERVQSATFISGKQITDAEEDYVRYAHGLISEYISEDLSKELSKYLELPELTSPAPEPQLKKRKLSDVPVEAEEDYTKFNSSNLKNKKANSKMSAAQKALAKVDKSGMKSISAFFSSKPKASK
;
A
#
# COMPACT_ATOMS: atom_id res chain seq x y z
N ILE A 1 -17.97 9.72 14.05
CA ILE A 1 -18.22 8.74 15.13
C ILE A 1 -16.98 7.88 15.27
N PHE A 2 -16.45 7.71 16.48
CA PHE A 2 -15.36 6.78 16.71
C PHE A 2 -15.92 5.40 16.99
N VAL A 3 -15.39 4.39 16.30
CA VAL A 3 -15.68 2.98 16.59
C VAL A 3 -14.34 2.26 16.66
N LYS A 4 -14.22 1.33 17.60
CA LYS A 4 -13.04 0.46 17.72
C LYS A 4 -12.96 -0.44 16.49
N ALA A 5 -11.83 -0.40 15.79
CA ALA A 5 -11.57 -1.20 14.62
C ALA A 5 -10.20 -1.88 14.75
N TYR A 6 -10.03 -3.01 14.07
CA TYR A 6 -8.71 -3.60 13.89
C TYR A 6 -7.95 -2.75 12.87
N LYS A 7 -6.71 -2.37 13.19
CA LYS A 7 -5.79 -1.76 12.24
C LYS A 7 -4.41 -2.32 12.51
N HIS A 8 -3.70 -2.73 11.46
CA HIS A 8 -2.36 -3.29 11.56
C HIS A 8 -1.40 -2.53 10.63
N LYS A 9 -0.36 -1.88 11.19
CA LYS A 9 0.90 -1.47 10.51
C LYS A 9 2.01 -1.18 11.54
N PRO A 10 3.31 -1.21 11.15
CA PRO A 10 4.37 -1.79 11.97
C PRO A 10 5.11 -0.82 12.89
N ASP A 11 4.85 0.48 12.80
CA ASP A 11 5.51 1.47 13.64
C ASP A 11 4.43 2.30 14.33
N PHE A 12 4.36 2.16 15.66
CA PHE A 12 3.41 2.78 16.60
C PHE A 12 2.10 2.01 16.90
N PHE A 13 2.17 1.30 18.04
CA PHE A 13 1.16 0.93 19.06
C PHE A 13 -0.18 0.25 18.69
N SER A 14 -0.29 -0.99 19.18
CA SER A 14 -1.43 -1.69 19.79
C SER A 14 -2.82 -1.61 19.14
N THR A 15 -3.24 -2.74 18.57
CA THR A 15 -4.62 -3.26 18.51
C THR A 15 -5.65 -2.52 19.39
N GLY A 16 -6.42 -1.59 18.79
CA GLY A 16 -7.59 -0.98 19.45
C GLY A 16 -7.75 0.55 19.36
N GLU A 17 -6.98 1.26 18.53
CA GLU A 17 -7.13 2.71 18.38
C GLU A 17 -8.45 3.13 17.70
N ALA A 18 -9.02 4.23 18.20
CA ALA A 18 -10.26 4.82 17.71
C ALA A 18 -10.11 5.29 16.25
N THR A 19 -10.87 4.69 15.33
CA THR A 19 -10.91 5.13 13.94
C THR A 19 -12.17 5.96 13.67
N LEU A 20 -12.05 6.98 12.83
CA LEU A 20 -13.17 7.85 12.47
C LEU A 20 -14.04 7.19 11.39
N TYR A 21 -15.33 7.06 11.70
CA TYR A 21 -16.37 6.62 10.79
C TYR A 21 -17.45 7.69 10.66
N LEU A 22 -18.09 7.71 9.50
CA LEU A 22 -19.22 8.55 9.18
C LEU A 22 -20.46 7.67 8.93
N PHE A 23 -21.60 8.11 9.45
CA PHE A 23 -22.90 7.54 9.10
C PHE A 23 -23.64 8.52 8.21
N ASN A 24 -24.41 8.01 7.24
CA ASN A 24 -25.34 8.86 6.51
C ASN A 24 -26.48 9.36 7.42
N SER A 25 -27.24 10.36 6.93
CA SER A 25 -28.47 10.81 7.58
C SER A 25 -29.41 9.62 7.81
N GLY A 26 -29.64 9.26 9.08
CA GLY A 26 -30.47 8.12 9.47
C GLY A 26 -29.71 6.84 9.86
N ALA A 27 -28.37 6.83 9.81
CA ALA A 27 -27.52 5.70 10.21
C ALA A 27 -27.84 4.39 9.47
N GLN A 28 -28.23 4.49 8.19
CA GLN A 28 -28.51 3.33 7.34
C GLN A 28 -27.24 2.80 6.65
N GLN A 29 -26.29 3.69 6.36
CA GLN A 29 -25.03 3.36 5.70
C GLN A 29 -23.83 3.88 6.50
N LEU A 30 -22.80 3.04 6.57
CA LEU A 30 -21.53 3.31 7.23
C LEU A 30 -20.47 3.64 6.18
N PHE A 31 -19.63 4.63 6.50
CA PHE A 31 -18.47 5.02 5.72
C PHE A 31 -17.24 5.08 6.62
N GLU A 32 -16.12 4.60 6.10
CA GLU A 32 -14.82 4.81 6.73
C GLU A 32 -14.18 6.10 6.21
N VAL A 33 -13.42 6.78 7.07
CA VAL A 33 -12.66 7.97 6.70
C VAL A 33 -11.18 7.61 6.67
N LYS A 34 -10.57 7.66 5.47
CA LYS A 34 -9.13 7.44 5.28
C LYS A 34 -8.46 8.78 4.99
N SER A 35 -7.23 8.93 5.45
CA SER A 35 -6.40 10.12 5.17
C SER A 35 -5.20 9.69 4.33
N PHE A 36 -5.04 10.30 3.17
CA PHE A 36 -3.77 10.30 2.45
C PHE A 36 -2.95 11.49 2.98
N GLN A 37 -1.72 11.19 3.37
CA GLN A 37 -0.79 12.16 3.94
C GLN A 37 0.59 11.93 3.34
N GLU A 38 1.18 13.00 2.82
CA GLU A 38 2.53 13.01 2.29
C GLU A 38 3.26 14.24 2.85
N GLU A 39 4.57 14.12 3.09
CA GLU A 39 5.35 15.20 3.68
C GLU A 39 5.46 16.40 2.72
N TYR A 40 5.55 17.61 3.27
CA TYR A 40 5.75 18.86 2.51
C TYR A 40 4.63 19.19 1.49
N HIS A 41 3.38 18.85 1.80
CA HIS A 41 2.22 19.18 0.97
C HIS A 41 1.31 20.22 1.63
N SER A 42 0.66 21.06 0.81
CA SER A 42 -0.36 22.05 1.21
C SER A 42 -1.38 22.22 0.08
N TRP A 43 -2.57 22.75 0.40
CA TRP A 43 -3.61 23.02 -0.60
C TRP A 43 -3.81 24.51 -0.79
N PHE A 44 -3.99 24.94 -2.04
CA PHE A 44 -4.58 26.24 -2.35
C PHE A 44 -6.08 26.06 -2.58
N ILE A 45 -6.88 26.65 -1.69
CA ILE A 45 -8.35 26.56 -1.71
C ILE A 45 -8.90 27.97 -1.90
N GLY A 46 -9.36 28.26 -3.12
CA GLY A 46 -9.74 29.63 -3.50
C GLY A 46 -8.56 30.59 -3.37
N GLN A 47 -8.70 31.59 -2.50
CA GLN A 47 -7.66 32.60 -2.20
C GLN A 47 -6.92 32.32 -0.87
N THR A 48 -7.07 31.11 -0.32
CA THR A 48 -6.48 30.73 0.96
C THR A 48 -5.50 29.57 0.80
N VAL A 49 -4.50 29.52 1.67
CA VAL A 49 -3.55 28.42 1.74
C VAL A 49 -3.88 27.58 2.97
N GLN A 50 -4.26 26.33 2.74
CA GLN A 50 -4.42 25.33 3.78
C GLN A 50 -3.09 24.61 3.98
N GLN A 51 -2.46 24.85 5.13
CA GLN A 51 -1.18 24.22 5.48
C GLN A 51 -1.28 22.70 5.56
N ASP A 52 -2.42 22.18 6.04
CA ASP A 52 -2.65 20.74 6.11
C ASP A 52 -2.86 20.16 4.70
N GLY A 53 -1.83 19.50 4.17
CA GLY A 53 -1.85 18.84 2.87
C GLY A 53 -2.62 17.53 2.81
N ARG A 54 -3.25 17.07 3.90
CA ARG A 54 -3.95 15.78 3.92
C ARG A 54 -5.16 15.78 2.97
N LEU A 55 -5.36 14.65 2.28
CA LEU A 55 -6.55 14.39 1.48
C LEU A 55 -7.40 13.32 2.17
N LEU A 56 -8.62 13.67 2.55
CA LEU A 56 -9.56 12.75 3.18
C LEU A 56 -10.44 12.05 2.15
N PHE A 57 -10.51 10.73 2.25
CA PHE A 57 -11.42 9.88 1.49
C PHE A 57 -12.51 9.34 2.40
N VAL A 58 -13.76 9.42 1.94
CA VAL A 58 -14.91 8.84 2.61
C VAL A 58 -15.43 7.72 1.73
N THR A 59 -15.17 6.47 2.12
CA THR A 59 -15.50 5.28 1.33
C THR A 59 -16.56 4.45 2.03
N PRO A 60 -17.52 3.85 1.30
CA PRO A 60 -18.49 2.94 1.89
C PRO A 60 -17.80 1.78 2.59
N MET A 61 -18.25 1.45 3.80
CA MET A 61 -17.67 0.39 4.62
C MET A 61 -18.72 -0.66 4.98
N ASP A 62 -18.34 -1.94 4.87
CA ASP A 62 -19.21 -3.03 5.30
C ASP A 62 -19.24 -3.08 6.85
N PRO A 63 -20.40 -2.81 7.48
CA PRO A 63 -20.52 -2.77 8.94
C PRO A 63 -20.24 -4.12 9.60
N LEU A 64 -20.29 -5.23 8.84
CA LEU A 64 -20.07 -6.57 9.38
C LEU A 64 -18.65 -6.77 9.91
N PHE A 65 -17.63 -6.09 9.34
CA PHE A 65 -16.26 -6.12 9.87
C PHE A 65 -16.17 -5.50 11.27
N LEU A 66 -16.91 -4.43 11.55
CA LEU A 66 -16.95 -3.81 12.88
C LEU A 66 -17.75 -4.66 13.88
N ILE A 67 -18.87 -5.24 13.44
CA ILE A 67 -19.68 -6.12 14.29
C ILE A 67 -18.92 -7.41 14.64
N LEU A 68 -18.09 -7.90 13.73
CA LEU A 68 -17.26 -9.08 13.94
C LEU A 68 -16.33 -8.95 15.14
N TYR A 69 -15.76 -7.76 15.39
CA TYR A 69 -15.00 -7.46 16.62
C TYR A 69 -15.80 -7.80 17.88
N TYR A 70 -17.02 -7.26 17.98
CA TYR A 70 -17.89 -7.45 19.15
C TYR A 70 -18.36 -8.90 19.29
N LEU A 71 -18.67 -9.57 18.17
CA LEU A 71 -19.07 -10.99 18.17
C LEU A 71 -17.94 -11.89 18.70
N ILE A 72 -16.72 -11.70 18.22
CA ILE A 72 -15.55 -12.48 18.67
C ILE A 72 -15.26 -12.19 20.15
N LYS A 73 -15.36 -10.93 20.58
CA LYS A 73 -15.19 -10.53 21.98
C LYS A 73 -16.24 -11.21 22.89
N ALA A 74 -17.51 -11.13 22.53
CA ALA A 74 -18.60 -11.75 23.30
C ALA A 74 -18.47 -13.27 23.37
N ASP A 75 -18.03 -13.92 22.29
CA ASP A 75 -17.80 -15.36 22.26
C ASP A 75 -16.63 -15.77 23.18
N LYS A 76 -15.52 -15.01 23.16
CA LYS A 76 -14.38 -15.23 24.07
C LYS A 76 -14.75 -15.02 25.55
N GLU A 77 -15.62 -14.06 25.86
CA GLU A 77 -16.01 -13.74 27.25
C GLU A 77 -17.08 -14.69 27.80
N LYS A 78 -18.11 -15.03 27.00
CA LYS A 78 -19.31 -15.73 27.47
C LYS A 78 -19.61 -17.02 26.72
N GLY A 79 -19.23 -17.15 25.45
CA GLY A 79 -19.47 -18.34 24.61
C GLY A 79 -20.95 -18.72 24.41
N LYS A 80 -21.89 -17.82 24.70
CA LYS A 80 -23.34 -18.05 24.75
C LYS A 80 -24.06 -17.32 23.61
N PHE A 81 -25.26 -17.80 23.30
CA PHE A 81 -26.19 -17.14 22.38
C PHE A 81 -26.75 -15.87 23.04
N GLN A 82 -26.57 -14.71 22.40
CA GLN A 82 -26.98 -13.41 22.94
C GLN A 82 -27.73 -12.56 21.89
N PRO A 83 -28.66 -11.68 22.30
CA PRO A 83 -29.24 -10.69 21.40
C PRO A 83 -28.19 -9.71 20.89
N LEU A 84 -28.31 -9.24 19.64
CA LEU A 84 -27.33 -8.33 19.04
C LEU A 84 -27.14 -7.03 19.84
N ASP A 85 -28.21 -6.50 20.43
CA ASP A 85 -28.16 -5.29 21.26
C ASP A 85 -27.27 -5.46 22.50
N GLN A 86 -27.11 -6.69 22.99
CA GLN A 86 -26.22 -7.00 24.11
C GLN A 86 -24.78 -7.30 23.68
N VAL A 87 -24.59 -7.71 22.41
CA VAL A 87 -23.25 -8.02 21.88
C VAL A 87 -22.55 -6.72 21.45
N VAL A 88 -23.26 -5.83 20.73
CA VAL A 88 -22.71 -4.56 20.24
C VAL A 88 -22.89 -3.46 21.29
N LEU A 89 -22.30 -3.67 22.46
CA LEU A 89 -22.32 -2.74 23.57
C LEU A 89 -20.89 -2.38 23.99
N ASP A 90 -20.57 -1.09 23.93
CA ASP A 90 -19.26 -0.56 24.33
C ASP A 90 -19.44 0.74 25.12
N SER A 91 -18.90 0.77 26.33
CA SER A 91 -18.94 1.96 27.21
C SER A 91 -17.98 3.06 26.76
N GLU A 92 -16.86 2.69 26.12
CA GLU A 92 -15.91 3.65 25.56
C GLU A 92 -16.46 4.26 24.26
N TYR A 93 -17.23 3.49 23.51
CA TYR A 93 -17.81 3.90 22.22
C TYR A 93 -19.34 3.69 22.15
N PRO A 94 -20.16 4.51 22.84
CA PRO A 94 -21.62 4.32 22.91
C PRO A 94 -22.34 4.33 21.55
N CYS A 95 -21.71 4.94 20.54
CA CYS A 95 -22.24 5.03 19.18
C CYS A 95 -22.25 3.68 18.43
N CYS A 96 -21.62 2.62 18.97
CA CYS A 96 -21.60 1.27 18.37
C CYS A 96 -23.02 0.72 18.14
N SER A 97 -23.98 1.09 18.98
CA SER A 97 -25.41 0.76 18.83
C SER A 97 -26.00 1.20 17.48
N SER A 98 -25.44 2.24 16.86
CA SER A 98 -25.88 2.71 15.54
C SER A 98 -25.53 1.72 14.42
N LEU A 99 -24.54 0.83 14.61
CA LEU A 99 -24.21 -0.23 13.65
C LEU A 99 -25.41 -1.15 13.41
N LEU A 100 -26.24 -1.40 14.44
CA LEU A 100 -27.42 -2.26 14.34
C LEU A 100 -28.56 -1.63 13.53
N LYS A 101 -28.51 -0.31 13.31
CA LYS A 101 -29.50 0.43 12.50
C LYS A 101 -29.22 0.32 11.00
N CYS A 102 -28.00 -0.04 10.61
CA CYS A 102 -27.65 -0.25 9.21
C CYS A 102 -28.56 -1.32 8.59
N THR A 103 -29.19 -1.01 7.46
CA THR A 103 -30.20 -1.86 6.80
C THR A 103 -29.66 -3.25 6.50
N ASP A 104 -28.40 -3.30 6.11
CA ASP A 104 -27.77 -4.52 5.61
C ASP A 104 -27.42 -5.48 6.75
N VAL A 105 -27.22 -4.99 7.98
CA VAL A 105 -26.74 -5.81 9.10
C VAL A 105 -27.72 -6.91 9.45
N LYS A 106 -29.02 -6.60 9.54
CA LYS A 106 -30.05 -7.62 9.84
C LYS A 106 -30.09 -8.74 8.80
N GLN A 107 -29.77 -8.41 7.56
CA GLN A 107 -29.76 -9.37 6.45
C GLN A 107 -28.42 -10.08 6.34
N THR A 108 -27.30 -9.48 6.73
CA THR A 108 -25.96 -10.07 6.52
C THR A 108 -25.41 -10.80 7.74
N ILE A 109 -25.93 -10.56 8.95
CA ILE A 109 -25.41 -11.13 10.21
C ILE A 109 -25.36 -12.66 10.24
N HIS A 110 -26.27 -13.33 9.52
CA HIS A 110 -26.32 -14.80 9.43
C HIS A 110 -25.09 -15.40 8.72
N HIS A 111 -24.30 -14.59 8.00
CA HIS A 111 -23.06 -15.00 7.35
C HIS A 111 -21.89 -15.20 8.32
N VAL A 112 -21.95 -14.62 9.52
CA VAL A 112 -20.86 -14.71 10.54
C VAL A 112 -21.35 -15.30 11.86
N THR A 113 -22.67 -15.46 12.02
CA THR A 113 -23.28 -15.98 13.25
C THR A 113 -24.11 -17.24 13.05
N GLU A 114 -24.19 -18.05 14.09
CA GLU A 114 -25.24 -19.04 14.30
C GLU A 114 -26.44 -18.37 14.96
N GLU A 115 -27.63 -18.63 14.41
CA GLU A 115 -28.87 -18.05 14.90
C GLU A 115 -29.69 -19.11 15.64
N LYS A 116 -30.22 -18.74 16.80
CA LYS A 116 -31.29 -19.46 17.49
C LYS A 116 -32.45 -18.51 17.74
N ALA A 117 -33.63 -18.89 17.29
CA ALA A 117 -34.85 -18.15 17.57
C ALA A 117 -35.57 -18.78 18.77
N ILE A 118 -35.91 -17.95 19.76
CA ILE A 118 -36.75 -18.34 20.89
C ILE A 118 -37.89 -17.32 20.93
N GLY A 119 -39.11 -17.75 20.57
CA GLY A 119 -40.25 -16.85 20.42
C GLY A 119 -40.03 -15.82 19.30
N SER A 120 -40.22 -14.54 19.60
CA SER A 120 -40.01 -13.42 18.66
C SER A 120 -38.56 -12.91 18.62
N GLN A 121 -37.69 -13.38 19.52
CA GLN A 121 -36.33 -12.86 19.66
C GLN A 121 -35.31 -13.81 19.04
N LYS A 122 -34.36 -13.22 18.30
CA LYS A 122 -33.22 -13.93 17.73
C LYS A 122 -31.99 -13.74 18.60
N PHE A 123 -31.30 -14.85 18.84
CA PHE A 123 -30.04 -14.89 19.57
C PHE A 123 -28.95 -15.34 18.61
N HIS A 124 -27.81 -14.66 18.68
CA HIS A 124 -26.68 -14.86 17.79
C HIS A 124 -25.47 -15.33 18.59
N LYS A 125 -24.70 -16.23 17.99
CA LYS A 125 -23.39 -16.66 18.49
C LYS A 125 -22.39 -16.60 17.33
N TYR A 126 -21.16 -16.16 17.60
CA TYR A 126 -20.10 -16.17 16.60
C TYR A 126 -19.85 -17.58 16.06
N SER A 127 -19.67 -17.70 14.74
CA SER A 127 -19.33 -18.96 14.09
C SER A 127 -18.15 -18.76 13.14
N GLN A 128 -17.02 -19.36 13.48
CA GLN A 128 -15.77 -19.24 12.74
C GLN A 128 -15.90 -19.83 11.33
N GLU A 129 -16.54 -21.00 11.17
CA GLU A 129 -16.71 -21.66 9.88
C GLU A 129 -17.48 -20.78 8.88
N LYS A 130 -18.59 -20.19 9.33
CA LYS A 130 -19.38 -19.26 8.50
C LYS A 130 -18.59 -18.01 8.15
N THR A 131 -17.86 -17.47 9.12
CA THR A 131 -17.01 -16.29 8.93
C THR A 131 -15.94 -16.54 7.88
N LEU A 132 -15.26 -17.70 7.89
CA LEU A 132 -14.29 -18.07 6.86
C LEU A 132 -14.92 -18.19 5.47
N LYS A 133 -16.12 -18.79 5.36
CA LYS A 133 -16.88 -18.85 4.10
C LYS A 133 -17.23 -17.46 3.58
N TRP A 134 -17.63 -16.55 4.47
CA TRP A 134 -17.92 -15.16 4.13
C TRP A 134 -16.65 -14.40 3.70
N LEU A 135 -15.55 -14.53 4.43
CA LEU A 135 -14.27 -13.91 4.10
C LEU A 135 -13.72 -14.39 2.75
N LYS A 136 -13.84 -15.68 2.43
CA LYS A 136 -13.47 -16.22 1.10
C LYS A 136 -14.26 -15.53 -0.02
N LYS A 137 -15.56 -15.27 0.18
CA LYS A 137 -16.37 -14.51 -0.78
C LYS A 137 -15.87 -13.07 -0.91
N LYS A 138 -15.49 -12.41 0.20
CA LYS A 138 -14.91 -11.07 0.19
C LYS A 138 -13.57 -11.03 -0.56
N VAL A 139 -12.69 -11.99 -0.32
CA VAL A 139 -11.41 -12.12 -1.06
C VAL A 139 -11.67 -12.22 -2.56
N ASN A 140 -12.57 -13.11 -2.98
CA ASN A 140 -12.93 -13.25 -4.39
C ASN A 140 -13.53 -11.98 -4.99
N GLN A 141 -14.34 -11.24 -4.21
CA GLN A 141 -14.87 -9.95 -4.63
C GLN A 141 -13.75 -8.91 -4.83
N THR A 142 -12.79 -8.85 -3.89
CA THR A 142 -11.63 -7.96 -4.00
C THR A 142 -10.74 -8.32 -5.18
N VAL A 143 -10.49 -9.61 -5.44
CA VAL A 143 -9.76 -10.06 -6.63
C VAL A 143 -10.43 -9.60 -7.92
N LYS A 144 -11.76 -9.73 -8.02
CA LYS A 144 -12.51 -9.23 -9.17
C LYS A 144 -12.38 -7.71 -9.32
N ALA A 145 -12.45 -6.97 -8.22
CA ALA A 145 -12.28 -5.52 -8.22
C ALA A 145 -10.87 -5.14 -8.70
N LEU A 146 -9.82 -5.76 -8.17
CA LEU A 146 -8.42 -5.52 -8.54
C LEU A 146 -8.17 -5.75 -10.04
N LYS A 147 -8.69 -6.86 -10.58
CA LYS A 147 -8.63 -7.16 -12.01
C LYS A 147 -9.39 -6.11 -12.84
N SER A 148 -10.56 -5.66 -12.38
CA SER A 148 -11.35 -4.63 -13.10
C SER A 148 -10.73 -3.22 -13.04
N SER A 149 -9.98 -2.91 -11.98
CA SER A 149 -9.29 -1.62 -11.80
C SER A 149 -7.89 -1.60 -12.42
N ASN A 150 -7.47 -2.67 -13.11
CA ASN A 150 -6.14 -2.83 -13.70
C ASN A 150 -5.00 -2.60 -12.68
N VAL A 151 -5.18 -3.05 -11.43
CA VAL A 151 -4.14 -2.98 -10.41
C VAL A 151 -3.22 -4.19 -10.58
N THR A 152 -1.97 -3.94 -10.93
CA THR A 152 -0.95 -4.99 -11.03
C THR A 152 -0.54 -5.46 -9.64
N VAL A 153 -0.62 -6.77 -9.42
CA VAL A 153 -0.22 -7.41 -8.17
C VAL A 153 0.91 -8.39 -8.47
N GLY A 154 2.14 -7.99 -8.17
CA GLY A 154 3.32 -8.81 -8.39
C GLY A 154 4.41 -8.48 -7.38
N GLU A 155 5.33 -9.42 -7.18
CA GLU A 155 6.45 -9.30 -6.23
C GLU A 155 7.38 -8.10 -6.53
N ARG A 156 7.32 -7.54 -7.74
CA ARG A 156 8.13 -6.40 -8.17
C ARG A 156 7.29 -5.15 -8.33
N VAL A 157 7.80 -4.03 -7.80
CA VAL A 157 7.25 -2.69 -8.02
C VAL A 157 7.28 -2.39 -9.52
N GLN A 158 6.11 -2.31 -10.14
CA GLN A 158 5.96 -1.71 -11.46
C GLN A 158 5.68 -0.22 -11.23
N SER A 159 6.62 0.64 -11.61
CA SER A 159 6.29 2.05 -11.76
C SER A 159 5.52 2.23 -13.08
N ALA A 160 4.58 3.18 -13.13
CA ALA A 160 3.88 3.53 -14.36
C ALA A 160 4.83 3.88 -15.53
N THR A 161 6.09 4.22 -15.21
CA THR A 161 7.16 4.58 -16.15
C THR A 161 8.08 3.41 -16.54
N PHE A 162 7.94 2.22 -15.94
CA PHE A 162 8.83 1.09 -16.19
C PHE A 162 8.16 0.02 -17.06
N ILE A 163 8.63 -0.11 -18.31
CA ILE A 163 8.19 -1.17 -19.23
C ILE A 163 9.15 -2.35 -19.08
N SER A 164 8.74 -3.40 -18.38
CA SER A 164 9.44 -4.68 -18.35
C SER A 164 9.24 -5.43 -19.66
N GLY A 165 10.33 -5.88 -20.30
CA GLY A 165 10.28 -6.70 -21.53
C GLY A 165 9.82 -8.16 -21.34
N LYS A 166 9.49 -8.57 -20.10
CA LYS A 166 8.94 -9.89 -19.79
C LYS A 166 7.47 -9.72 -19.40
N GLN A 167 6.57 -10.35 -20.16
CA GLN A 167 5.18 -10.54 -19.77
C GLN A 167 5.18 -11.32 -18.45
N ILE A 168 4.98 -10.62 -17.34
CA ILE A 168 4.74 -11.25 -16.06
C ILE A 168 3.31 -11.74 -16.14
N THR A 169 3.13 -13.04 -16.28
CA THR A 169 1.84 -13.66 -16.01
C THR A 169 1.62 -13.49 -14.51
N ASP A 170 0.85 -12.49 -14.12
CA ASP A 170 0.37 -12.37 -12.74
C ASP A 170 -0.32 -13.69 -12.40
N ALA A 171 0.25 -14.46 -11.48
CA ALA A 171 -0.38 -15.70 -11.07
C ALA A 171 -1.70 -15.34 -10.38
N GLU A 172 -2.78 -16.09 -10.63
CA GLU A 172 -4.04 -15.84 -9.93
C GLU A 172 -3.85 -15.89 -8.40
N GLU A 173 -2.88 -16.67 -7.95
CA GLU A 173 -2.41 -16.77 -6.56
C GLU A 173 -1.91 -15.43 -5.99
N ASP A 174 -1.23 -14.59 -6.80
CA ASP A 174 -0.73 -13.28 -6.36
C ASP A 174 -1.87 -12.31 -6.09
N TYR A 175 -2.93 -12.34 -6.92
CA TYR A 175 -4.15 -11.58 -6.66
C TYR A 175 -4.83 -12.03 -5.37
N VAL A 176 -4.92 -13.34 -5.12
CA VAL A 176 -5.52 -13.86 -3.89
C VAL A 176 -4.69 -13.46 -2.68
N ARG A 177 -3.34 -13.52 -2.77
CA ARG A 177 -2.44 -13.08 -1.71
C ARG A 177 -2.57 -11.58 -1.42
N TYR A 178 -2.62 -10.75 -2.46
CA TYR A 178 -2.79 -9.30 -2.31
C TYR A 178 -4.16 -8.96 -1.70
N ALA A 179 -5.23 -9.61 -2.18
CA ALA A 179 -6.58 -9.44 -1.64
C ALA A 179 -6.69 -9.90 -0.17
N HIS A 180 -6.02 -11.00 0.20
CA HIS A 180 -5.90 -11.44 1.59
C HIS A 180 -5.21 -10.36 2.44
N GLY A 181 -4.11 -9.79 1.95
CA GLY A 181 -3.41 -8.67 2.61
C GLY A 181 -4.33 -7.47 2.87
N LEU A 182 -5.08 -7.01 1.86
CA LEU A 182 -6.03 -5.91 2.02
C LEU A 182 -7.12 -6.21 3.06
N ILE A 183 -7.66 -7.44 3.06
CA ILE A 183 -8.71 -7.83 4.02
C ILE A 183 -8.14 -8.00 5.43
N SER A 184 -6.88 -8.43 5.55
CA SER A 184 -6.20 -8.60 6.84
C SER A 184 -6.11 -7.30 7.65
N GLU A 185 -6.16 -6.14 6.99
CA GLU A 185 -6.17 -4.84 7.67
C GLU A 185 -7.47 -4.58 8.44
N TYR A 186 -8.55 -5.31 8.13
CA TYR A 186 -9.89 -5.13 8.71
C TYR A 186 -10.29 -6.22 9.72
N ILE A 187 -9.46 -7.26 9.91
CA ILE A 187 -9.75 -8.40 10.78
C ILE A 187 -8.63 -8.61 11.81
N SER A 188 -8.86 -9.43 12.83
CA SER A 188 -7.83 -9.80 13.79
C SER A 188 -6.73 -10.66 13.15
N GLU A 189 -5.53 -10.60 13.71
CA GLU A 189 -4.39 -11.41 13.26
C GLU A 189 -4.69 -12.92 13.32
N ASP A 190 -5.38 -13.38 14.36
CA ASP A 190 -5.78 -14.77 14.51
C ASP A 190 -6.65 -15.21 13.32
N LEU A 191 -7.65 -14.40 12.98
CA LEU A 191 -8.57 -14.69 11.88
C LEU A 191 -7.87 -14.59 10.52
N SER A 192 -6.90 -13.68 10.38
CA SER A 192 -6.06 -13.57 9.19
C SER A 192 -5.23 -14.83 8.92
N LYS A 193 -4.64 -15.41 9.97
CA LYS A 193 -3.88 -16.68 9.91
C LYS A 193 -4.78 -17.88 9.58
N GLU A 194 -5.99 -17.89 10.10
CA GLU A 194 -6.97 -18.94 9.76
C GLU A 194 -7.47 -18.80 8.33
N LEU A 195 -7.70 -17.57 7.87
CA LEU A 195 -8.10 -17.29 6.49
C LEU A 195 -7.00 -17.68 5.50
N SER A 196 -5.72 -17.41 5.80
CA SER A 196 -4.61 -17.82 4.92
C SER A 196 -4.52 -19.34 4.78
N LYS A 197 -4.71 -20.08 5.88
CA LYS A 197 -4.80 -21.55 5.88
C LYS A 197 -6.01 -22.03 5.07
N TYR A 198 -7.17 -21.38 5.23
CA TYR A 198 -8.40 -21.73 4.52
C TYR A 198 -8.34 -21.45 3.01
N LEU A 199 -7.53 -20.48 2.60
CA LEU A 199 -7.29 -20.15 1.20
C LEU A 199 -6.14 -20.97 0.58
N GLU A 200 -5.51 -21.86 1.35
CA GLU A 200 -4.36 -22.67 0.91
C GLU A 200 -3.19 -21.82 0.36
N LEU A 201 -3.01 -20.62 0.91
CA LEU A 201 -1.94 -19.73 0.47
C LEU A 201 -0.59 -20.24 1.00
N PRO A 202 0.47 -20.32 0.16
CA PRO A 202 1.80 -20.69 0.61
C PRO A 202 2.25 -19.76 1.74
N GLU A 203 2.70 -20.35 2.86
CA GLU A 203 3.32 -19.60 3.95
C GLU A 203 4.45 -18.73 3.39
N LEU A 204 4.47 -17.44 3.78
CA LEU A 204 5.57 -16.55 3.44
C LEU A 204 6.83 -17.08 4.12
N THR A 205 7.61 -17.90 3.42
CA THR A 205 9.03 -18.00 3.73
C THR A 205 9.56 -16.58 3.60
N SER A 206 10.06 -16.04 4.72
CA SER A 206 10.76 -14.76 4.74
C SER A 206 11.68 -14.69 3.53
N PRO A 207 11.69 -13.59 2.76
CA PRO A 207 12.61 -13.46 1.64
C PRO A 207 14.01 -13.81 2.17
N ALA A 208 14.67 -14.76 1.49
CA ALA A 208 16.07 -15.06 1.76
C ALA A 208 16.81 -13.72 1.81
N PRO A 209 17.73 -13.52 2.77
CA PRO A 209 18.37 -12.22 3.00
C PRO A 209 18.82 -11.67 1.67
N GLU A 210 18.35 -10.45 1.33
CA GLU A 210 18.74 -9.75 0.12
C GLU A 210 20.24 -9.97 -0.10
N PRO A 211 20.68 -10.40 -1.30
CA PRO A 211 22.10 -10.54 -1.57
C PRO A 211 22.71 -9.19 -1.24
N GLN A 212 23.54 -9.17 -0.19
CA GLN A 212 24.10 -7.96 0.38
C GLN A 212 24.53 -7.07 -0.79
N LEU A 213 23.84 -5.93 -0.99
CA LEU A 213 24.33 -4.89 -1.86
C LEU A 213 25.78 -4.71 -1.46
N LYS A 214 26.71 -5.03 -2.36
CA LYS A 214 28.15 -4.94 -2.11
C LYS A 214 28.34 -3.56 -1.52
N LYS A 215 28.56 -3.50 -0.20
CA LYS A 215 28.75 -2.24 0.51
C LYS A 215 29.88 -1.56 -0.25
N ARG A 216 29.53 -0.52 -1.02
CA ARG A 216 30.54 0.38 -1.56
C ARG A 216 31.29 0.82 -0.31
N LYS A 217 32.59 0.52 -0.24
CA LYS A 217 33.43 0.96 0.88
C LYS A 217 33.19 2.47 1.02
N LEU A 218 32.45 2.84 2.07
CA LEU A 218 32.41 4.21 2.54
C LEU A 218 33.82 4.46 3.07
N SER A 219 34.66 5.02 2.22
CA SER A 219 35.87 5.69 2.68
C SER A 219 35.41 6.93 3.43
N ASP A 220 35.89 7.10 4.65
CA ASP A 220 35.64 8.21 5.57
C ASP A 220 36.33 9.53 5.12
N VAL A 221 36.45 9.72 3.80
CA VAL A 221 37.05 10.89 3.18
C VAL A 221 35.92 11.66 2.52
N PRO A 222 35.77 12.97 2.82
CA PRO A 222 34.80 13.80 2.13
C PRO A 222 34.94 13.64 0.62
N VAL A 223 33.86 13.22 -0.03
CA VAL A 223 33.75 13.26 -1.49
C VAL A 223 33.54 14.72 -1.85
N GLU A 224 34.64 15.46 -1.98
CA GLU A 224 34.64 16.77 -2.63
C GLU A 224 34.06 16.59 -4.04
N ALA A 225 33.02 17.35 -4.37
CA ALA A 225 32.54 17.44 -5.73
C ALA A 225 33.70 17.92 -6.61
N GLU A 226 34.11 17.12 -7.60
CA GLU A 226 35.27 17.49 -8.45
C GLU A 226 35.03 18.77 -9.26
N GLU A 227 33.77 19.21 -9.39
CA GLU A 227 33.37 20.34 -10.21
C GLU A 227 32.41 21.26 -9.44
N ASP A 228 32.98 22.27 -8.80
CA ASP A 228 32.26 23.42 -8.26
C ASP A 228 31.85 24.36 -9.41
N TYR A 229 30.59 24.25 -9.86
CA TYR A 229 30.00 25.04 -10.94
C TYR A 229 29.84 26.53 -10.61
N THR A 230 30.21 26.99 -9.41
CA THR A 230 30.12 28.41 -9.03
C THR A 230 31.33 29.24 -9.49
N LYS A 231 32.37 28.62 -10.06
CA LYS A 231 33.61 29.31 -10.47
C LYS A 231 33.73 29.49 -11.98
N PHE A 232 32.80 30.23 -12.58
CA PHE A 232 32.87 30.56 -14.01
C PHE A 232 33.83 31.72 -14.35
N ASN A 233 34.66 32.20 -13.40
CA ASN A 233 35.45 33.42 -13.65
C ASN A 233 36.83 33.49 -12.97
N SER A 234 37.61 32.40 -13.01
CA SER A 234 39.04 32.47 -12.68
C SER A 234 39.88 31.76 -13.74
N SER A 235 40.47 32.56 -14.63
CA SER A 235 41.45 32.13 -15.62
C SER A 235 42.75 31.68 -14.93
N ASN A 236 42.93 30.37 -14.74
CA ASN A 236 44.27 29.81 -14.54
C ASN A 236 44.34 28.34 -15.00
N LEU A 237 44.43 28.16 -16.31
CA LEU A 237 44.83 26.90 -16.93
C LEU A 237 46.34 26.73 -16.81
N LYS A 238 46.81 26.16 -15.71
CA LYS A 238 48.12 25.47 -15.62
C LYS A 238 48.15 24.60 -14.37
N ASN A 239 48.45 23.32 -14.60
CA ASN A 239 48.72 22.25 -13.61
C ASN A 239 47.51 21.42 -13.14
N LYS A 240 47.07 20.47 -13.99
CA LYS A 240 46.75 19.12 -13.52
C LYS A 240 47.41 18.10 -14.45
N LYS A 241 48.39 17.36 -13.90
CA LYS A 241 49.02 16.19 -14.56
C LYS A 241 47.94 15.13 -14.80
N ALA A 242 47.69 14.81 -16.07
CA ALA A 242 46.75 13.78 -16.46
C ALA A 242 47.30 12.39 -16.09
N ASN A 243 46.77 11.78 -15.02
CA ASN A 243 47.04 10.37 -14.74
C ASN A 243 45.96 9.51 -15.43
N SER A 244 46.08 9.39 -16.74
CA SER A 244 45.15 8.63 -17.59
C SER A 244 45.55 7.15 -17.62
N LYS A 245 45.08 6.35 -16.66
CA LYS A 245 45.05 4.89 -16.83
C LYS A 245 43.86 4.56 -17.73
N MET A 246 44.10 4.52 -19.05
CA MET A 246 43.08 4.17 -20.04
C MET A 246 42.59 2.73 -19.83
N SER A 247 41.27 2.54 -19.83
CA SER A 247 40.61 1.22 -19.83
C SER A 247 40.95 0.43 -21.10
N ALA A 248 40.88 -0.90 -21.05
CA ALA A 248 41.15 -1.78 -22.20
C ALA A 248 40.33 -1.40 -23.44
N ALA A 249 39.06 -0.98 -23.25
CA ALA A 249 38.20 -0.50 -24.32
C ALA A 249 38.70 0.83 -24.93
N GLN A 250 39.23 1.74 -24.11
CA GLN A 250 39.80 3.00 -24.58
C GLN A 250 41.12 2.78 -25.33
N LYS A 251 41.93 1.78 -24.93
CA LYS A 251 43.12 1.37 -25.67
C LYS A 251 42.78 0.73 -27.03
N ALA A 252 41.66 -0.01 -27.11
CA ALA A 252 41.18 -0.57 -28.37
C ALA A 252 40.70 0.53 -29.33
N LEU A 253 39.92 1.50 -28.84
CA LEU A 253 39.47 2.66 -29.62
C LEU A 253 40.62 3.58 -30.08
N ALA A 254 41.70 3.66 -29.30
CA ALA A 254 42.88 4.45 -29.66
C ALA A 254 43.72 3.82 -30.80
N LYS A 255 43.60 2.52 -31.02
CA LYS A 255 44.31 1.78 -32.09
C LYS A 255 43.59 1.78 -33.43
N VAL A 256 42.38 2.32 -33.50
CA VAL A 256 41.62 2.42 -34.75
C VAL A 256 42.29 3.47 -35.64
N ASP A 257 42.55 3.14 -36.90
CA ASP A 257 43.11 4.06 -37.89
C ASP A 257 42.10 5.20 -38.15
N LYS A 258 42.54 6.43 -37.90
CA LYS A 258 41.71 7.65 -38.07
C LYS A 258 42.02 8.38 -39.37
N SER A 259 42.91 7.82 -40.21
CA SER A 259 43.20 8.36 -41.53
C SER A 259 41.93 8.35 -42.39
N GLY A 260 41.48 9.54 -42.81
CA GLY A 260 40.25 9.72 -43.60
C GLY A 260 38.97 10.05 -42.80
N MET A 261 38.98 9.96 -41.47
CA MET A 261 37.83 10.38 -40.65
C MET A 261 37.86 11.90 -40.43
N LYS A 262 36.81 12.59 -40.89
CA LYS A 262 36.64 14.02 -40.60
C LYS A 262 36.34 14.21 -39.11
N SER A 263 37.03 15.15 -38.47
CA SER A 263 36.70 15.59 -37.11
C SER A 263 35.22 16.03 -37.05
N ILE A 264 34.53 15.71 -35.96
CA ILE A 264 33.14 16.14 -35.72
C ILE A 264 32.98 17.66 -35.88
N SER A 265 34.01 18.42 -35.52
CA SER A 265 34.03 19.89 -35.63
C SER A 265 33.95 20.38 -37.09
N ALA A 266 34.38 19.57 -38.07
CA ALA A 266 34.30 19.91 -39.48
C ALA A 266 32.87 19.83 -40.05
N PHE A 267 31.92 19.21 -39.34
CA PHE A 267 30.51 19.17 -39.72
C PHE A 267 29.74 20.40 -39.26
N PHE A 268 30.27 21.13 -38.27
CA PHE A 268 29.62 22.30 -37.67
C PHE A 268 30.34 23.62 -37.99
N SER A 269 31.43 23.58 -38.76
CA SER A 269 32.08 24.80 -39.23
C SER A 269 31.37 25.37 -40.46
N SER A 270 31.21 26.69 -40.49
CA SER A 270 30.59 27.41 -41.62
C SER A 270 31.45 27.24 -42.88
N LYS A 271 30.82 26.91 -44.02
CA LYS A 271 31.52 26.80 -45.31
C LYS A 271 32.29 28.10 -45.64
N PRO A 272 33.56 28.02 -46.08
CA PRO A 272 34.29 29.21 -46.52
C PRO A 272 33.63 29.81 -47.77
N LYS A 273 33.49 31.14 -47.80
CA LYS A 273 33.03 31.89 -48.97
C LYS A 273 34.07 31.77 -50.08
N ALA A 274 33.66 31.31 -51.25
CA ALA A 274 34.50 31.32 -52.44
C ALA A 274 34.83 32.78 -52.81
N SER A 275 36.11 33.13 -52.83
CA SER A 275 36.59 34.31 -53.54
C SER A 275 36.76 33.95 -55.02
N LYS A 276 36.33 34.86 -55.90
CA LYS A 276 36.48 34.78 -57.34
C LYS A 276 37.94 34.87 -57.76
#